data_AF-A0A2H0AH45-F1
#
_entry.id   AF-A0A2H0AH45-F1
#
_cell.length_a   1.000
_cell.length_b   1.000
_cell.length_c   1.000
_cell.angle_alpha   90.00
_cell.angle_beta   90.00
_cell.angle_gamma   90.00
#
_symmetry.space_group_name_H-M   'P 1'
#
loop_
_entity.id
_entity.type
_entity.pdbx_description
1 polymer ?
#
loop_
_entity_poly.entity_id
_entity_poly.type
_entity_poly.pdbx_seq_one_letter_code
_entity_poly.pdbx_strand_id
1 'polypeptide(L)'
;MAQLEHIEAIEKRLWSAADTLRANSNYASNEYFLPVMGLVFLRHAYSRYLAVKDAIEAGLPTRGGKTRPLTKEDFSQKSAIFLQSKAQFDTLVALPDSADRAKAIIDAMESI
;
A
#
# COMPACT_ATOMS: atom_id res chain seq x y z
N MET A 1 -23.91 7.97 -14.22
CA MET A 1 -23.77 9.34 -13.66
C MET A 1 -23.54 9.31 -12.15
N ALA A 2 -24.36 8.60 -11.35
CA ALA A 2 -24.16 8.47 -9.89
C ALA A 2 -22.77 7.97 -9.43
N GLN A 3 -22.11 7.10 -10.19
CA GLN A 3 -20.76 6.60 -9.84
C GLN A 3 -19.66 7.67 -9.97
N LEU A 4 -19.82 8.62 -10.89
CA LEU A 4 -18.89 9.75 -11.04
C LEU A 4 -19.08 10.76 -9.90
N GLU A 5 -20.32 11.04 -9.50
CA GLU A 5 -20.64 11.89 -8.34
C GLU A 5 -20.07 11.30 -7.03
N HIS A 6 -20.13 9.98 -6.88
CA HIS A 6 -19.50 9.29 -5.76
C HIS A 6 -17.97 9.39 -5.74
N ILE A 7 -17.33 9.32 -6.91
CA ILE A 7 -15.87 9.49 -7.03
C ILE A 7 -15.48 10.93 -6.69
N GLU A 8 -16.20 11.93 -7.21
CA GLU A 8 -15.95 13.34 -6.95
C GLU A 8 -16.09 13.68 -5.44
N ALA A 9 -17.11 13.12 -4.77
CA ALA A 9 -17.29 13.29 -3.33
C ALA A 9 -16.13 12.66 -2.52
N ILE A 10 -15.66 11.48 -2.93
CA ILE A 10 -14.51 10.81 -2.30
C ILE A 10 -13.23 11.61 -2.53
N GLU A 11 -12.98 12.08 -3.75
CA GLU A 11 -11.84 12.91 -4.11
C GLU A 11 -11.80 14.20 -3.28
N LYS A 12 -12.92 14.93 -3.22
CA LYS A 12 -13.04 16.16 -2.42
C LYS A 12 -12.75 15.91 -0.94
N ARG A 13 -13.21 14.77 -0.40
CA ARG A 13 -12.96 14.39 0.99
C ARG A 13 -11.49 14.03 1.23
N LEU A 14 -10.88 13.26 0.33
CA LEU A 14 -9.45 12.92 0.40
C LEU A 14 -8.57 14.17 0.29
N TRP A 15 -8.90 15.06 -0.64
CA TRP A 15 -8.19 16.33 -0.83
C TRP A 15 -8.29 17.22 0.39
N SER A 16 -9.49 17.40 0.95
CA SER A 16 -9.68 18.20 2.16
C SER A 16 -8.96 17.64 3.39
N ALA A 17 -8.94 16.30 3.55
CA ALA A 17 -8.20 15.65 4.63
C ALA A 17 -6.68 15.85 4.48
N ALA A 18 -6.15 15.66 3.26
CA ALA A 18 -4.74 15.89 2.96
C ALA A 18 -4.34 17.36 3.15
N ASP A 19 -5.19 18.30 2.70
CA ASP A 19 -4.95 19.73 2.84
C ASP A 19 -4.99 20.18 4.31
N THR A 20 -5.88 19.60 5.12
CA THR A 20 -5.90 19.86 6.58
C THR A 20 -4.60 19.42 7.25
N LEU A 21 -4.04 18.28 6.84
CA LEU A 21 -2.75 17.81 7.36
C LEU A 21 -1.58 18.67 6.85
N ARG A 22 -1.65 19.18 5.62
CA ARG A 22 -0.69 20.13 5.05
C ARG A 22 -0.71 21.48 5.76
N ALA A 23 -1.90 22.05 6.00
CA ALA A 23 -2.08 23.36 6.61
C ALA A 23 -1.52 23.44 8.04
N ASN A 24 -1.39 22.29 8.71
CA ASN A 24 -0.77 22.15 10.03
C ASN A 24 0.72 21.76 9.96
N SER A 25 1.33 21.76 8.77
CA SER A 25 2.73 21.41 8.54
C SER A 25 3.53 22.62 8.05
N ASN A 26 4.80 22.71 8.45
CA ASN A 26 5.69 23.82 8.07
C ASN A 26 6.34 23.62 6.69
N TYR A 27 5.86 22.66 5.89
CA TYR A 27 6.45 22.23 4.62
C TYR A 27 5.82 22.93 3.42
N ALA A 28 6.63 23.17 2.38
CA ALA A 28 6.13 23.74 1.13
C ALA A 28 5.26 22.72 0.39
N SER A 29 4.26 23.19 -0.38
CA SER A 29 3.29 22.31 -1.06
C SER A 29 3.92 21.27 -2.00
N ASN A 30 5.11 21.54 -2.54
CA ASN A 30 5.88 20.61 -3.36
C ASN A 30 6.56 19.48 -2.56
N GLU A 31 6.81 19.68 -1.26
CA GLU A 31 7.40 18.66 -0.37
C GLU A 31 6.34 17.68 0.15
N TYR A 32 5.08 18.09 0.15
CA TYR A 32 3.96 17.28 0.66
C TYR A 32 3.45 16.24 -0.34
N PHE A 33 3.67 16.47 -1.63
CA PHE A 33 3.18 15.58 -2.69
C PHE A 33 3.80 14.17 -2.61
N LEU A 34 5.13 14.09 -2.43
CA LEU A 34 5.85 12.81 -2.41
C LEU A 34 5.38 11.88 -1.27
N PRO A 35 5.31 12.33 0.00
CA PRO A 35 4.83 11.49 1.10
C PRO A 35 3.40 11.01 0.93
N VAL A 36 2.49 11.88 0.46
CA VAL A 36 1.08 11.51 0.22
C VAL A 36 0.98 10.48 -0.89
N MET A 37 1.66 10.71 -2.02
CA MET A 37 1.67 9.74 -3.13
C MET A 37 2.30 8.42 -2.73
N GLY A 38 3.33 8.43 -1.87
CA GLY A 38 3.93 7.22 -1.33
C GLY A 38 2.93 6.38 -0.53
N LEU A 39 2.15 7.00 0.35
CA LEU A 39 1.10 6.31 1.12
C LEU A 39 0.02 5.72 0.21
N VAL A 40 -0.43 6.49 -0.80
CA VAL A 40 -1.39 6.02 -1.80
C VAL A 40 -0.83 4.83 -2.58
N PHE A 41 0.44 4.90 -2.98
CA PHE A 41 1.13 3.81 -3.65
C PHE A 41 1.17 2.54 -2.77
N LEU A 42 1.58 2.62 -1.50
CA LEU A 42 1.62 1.47 -0.60
C LEU A 42 0.23 0.84 -0.43
N ARG A 43 -0.83 1.66 -0.29
CA ARG A 43 -2.21 1.15 -0.23
C ARG A 43 -2.62 0.44 -1.52
N HIS A 44 -2.29 1.03 -2.67
CA HIS A 44 -2.61 0.45 -3.97
C HIS A 44 -1.85 -0.86 -4.21
N ALA A 45 -0.54 -0.88 -3.96
CA ALA A 45 0.31 -2.06 -4.08
C ALA A 45 -0.21 -3.20 -3.20
N TYR A 46 -0.62 -2.91 -1.96
CA TYR A 46 -1.18 -3.89 -1.04
C TYR A 46 -2.53 -4.45 -1.51
N SER A 47 -3.43 -3.57 -2.00
CA SER A 47 -4.70 -4.00 -2.59
C SER A 47 -4.48 -4.95 -3.79
N ARG A 48 -3.54 -4.61 -4.68
CA ARG A 48 -3.17 -5.47 -5.82
C ARG A 48 -2.54 -6.78 -5.39
N TYR A 49 -1.67 -6.76 -4.37
CA TYR A 49 -1.06 -7.95 -3.78
C TYR A 49 -2.15 -8.92 -3.27
N LEU A 50 -3.09 -8.44 -2.46
CA LEU A 50 -4.19 -9.27 -1.94
C LEU A 50 -5.09 -9.81 -3.05
N ALA A 51 -5.39 -8.99 -4.07
CA ALA A 51 -6.28 -9.39 -5.17
C ALA A 51 -5.76 -10.58 -6.00
N VAL A 52 -4.44 -10.84 -5.98
CA VAL A 52 -3.82 -11.94 -6.76
C VAL A 52 -3.26 -13.05 -5.89
N LYS A 53 -3.03 -12.81 -4.59
CA LYS A 53 -2.35 -13.72 -3.67
C LYS A 53 -3.01 -15.10 -3.64
N ASP A 54 -4.31 -15.17 -3.39
CA ASP A 54 -5.02 -16.44 -3.25
C ASP A 54 -4.98 -17.26 -4.55
N ALA A 55 -5.08 -16.59 -5.70
CA ALA A 55 -4.99 -17.22 -7.01
C ALA A 55 -3.57 -17.76 -7.31
N ILE A 56 -2.54 -17.07 -6.82
CA ILE A 56 -1.16 -17.55 -6.90
C ILE A 56 -0.98 -18.77 -6.00
N GLU A 57 -1.38 -18.68 -4.73
CA GLU A 57 -1.22 -19.75 -3.75
C GLU A 57 -1.89 -21.06 -4.19
N ALA A 58 -3.08 -20.97 -4.79
CA ALA A 58 -3.79 -22.11 -5.36
C ALA A 58 -3.07 -22.77 -6.55
N GLY A 59 -2.23 -22.02 -7.27
CA GLY A 59 -1.47 -22.50 -8.43
C GLY A 59 -0.08 -23.04 -8.09
N LEU A 60 0.36 -22.96 -6.84
CA LEU A 60 1.73 -23.34 -6.47
C LEU A 60 1.91 -24.87 -6.43
N PRO A 61 3.05 -25.38 -6.94
CA PRO A 61 3.34 -26.80 -6.88
C PRO A 61 3.58 -27.25 -5.43
N THR A 62 3.01 -28.40 -5.08
CA THR A 62 3.15 -29.03 -3.77
C THR A 62 4.05 -30.25 -3.87
N ARG A 63 5.05 -30.38 -3.00
CA ARG A 63 5.91 -31.58 -2.90
C ARG A 63 5.83 -32.13 -1.48
N GLY A 64 5.38 -33.38 -1.34
CA GLY A 64 5.22 -34.02 -0.02
C GLY A 64 4.24 -33.29 0.91
N GLY A 65 3.17 -32.71 0.35
CA GLY A 65 2.15 -31.96 1.12
C GLY A 65 2.57 -30.55 1.55
N LYS A 66 3.77 -30.08 1.16
CA LYS A 66 4.23 -28.72 1.44
C LYS A 66 4.24 -27.88 0.16
N THR A 67 3.50 -26.78 0.19
CA THR A 67 3.54 -25.74 -0.84
C THR A 67 4.81 -24.89 -0.65
N ARG A 68 5.50 -24.56 -1.74
CA ARG A 68 6.68 -23.68 -1.68
C ARG A 68 6.28 -22.26 -1.24
N PRO A 69 7.19 -21.45 -0.67
CA PRO A 69 6.89 -20.05 -0.39
C PRO A 69 6.65 -19.25 -1.67
N LEU A 70 5.87 -18.17 -1.52
CA LEU A 70 5.67 -17.14 -2.52
C LEU A 70 6.97 -16.40 -2.83
N THR A 71 7.21 -16.11 -4.11
CA THR A 71 8.39 -15.35 -4.57
C THR A 71 7.98 -14.08 -5.33
N LYS A 72 8.95 -13.21 -5.62
CA LYS A 72 8.70 -11.97 -6.39
C LYS A 72 8.13 -12.26 -7.79
N GLU A 73 8.60 -13.34 -8.41
CA GLU A 73 8.23 -13.75 -9.77
C GLU A 73 6.77 -14.19 -9.87
N ASP A 74 6.22 -14.78 -8.81
CA ASP A 74 4.82 -15.21 -8.79
C ASP A 74 3.86 -14.02 -8.94
N PHE A 75 4.23 -12.87 -8.37
CA PHE A 75 3.42 -11.64 -8.41
C PHE A 75 3.66 -10.83 -9.68
N SER A 76 4.90 -10.78 -10.18
CA SER A 76 5.22 -10.03 -11.40
C SER A 76 4.47 -10.56 -12.62
N GLN A 77 4.25 -11.88 -12.71
CA GLN A 77 3.41 -12.53 -13.73
C GLN A 77 1.93 -12.11 -13.69
N LYS A 78 1.47 -11.54 -12.57
CA LYS A 78 0.08 -11.08 -12.35
C LYS A 78 -0.03 -9.55 -12.30
N SER A 79 1.02 -8.84 -12.73
CA SER A 79 1.08 -7.37 -12.64
C SER A 79 0.83 -6.87 -11.22
N ALA A 80 1.45 -7.54 -10.25
CA ALA A 80 1.44 -7.19 -8.84
C ALA A 80 2.87 -7.18 -8.29
N ILE A 81 3.06 -6.45 -7.19
CA ILE A 81 4.33 -6.36 -6.49
C ILE A 81 4.27 -7.34 -5.32
N PHE A 82 5.32 -8.15 -5.15
CA PHE A 82 5.47 -8.96 -3.95
C PHE A 82 5.82 -8.08 -2.76
N LEU A 83 5.00 -8.12 -1.71
CA LEU A 83 5.19 -7.32 -0.52
C LEU A 83 5.68 -8.17 0.64
N GLN A 84 6.82 -7.76 1.22
CA GLN A 84 7.25 -8.23 2.52
C GLN A 84 6.26 -7.79 3.60
N SER A 85 6.20 -8.51 4.73
CA SER A 85 5.30 -8.19 5.84
C SER A 85 5.35 -6.72 6.28
N LYS A 86 6.56 -6.13 6.32
CA LYS A 86 6.76 -4.72 6.70
C LYS A 86 6.22 -3.70 5.67
N ALA A 87 6.05 -4.10 4.42
CA ALA A 87 5.49 -3.25 3.36
C ALA A 87 3.98 -3.48 3.14
N GLN A 88 3.37 -4.41 3.87
CA GLN A 88 1.93 -4.60 3.83
C GLN A 88 1.24 -3.46 4.58
N PHE A 89 0.25 -2.85 3.95
CA PHE A 89 -0.37 -1.62 4.46
C PHE A 89 -1.01 -1.83 5.84
N ASP A 90 -1.62 -3.00 6.07
CA ASP A 90 -2.23 -3.32 7.36
C ASP A 90 -1.20 -3.39 8.50
N THR A 91 0.02 -3.85 8.22
CA THR A 91 1.14 -3.83 9.20
C THR A 91 1.48 -2.41 9.60
N LEU A 92 1.52 -1.49 8.64
CA LEU A 92 1.84 -0.07 8.88
C LEU A 92 0.73 0.63 9.67
N VAL A 93 -0.54 0.34 9.36
CA VAL A 93 -1.70 0.91 10.06
C VAL A 93 -1.80 0.39 11.50
N ALA A 94 -1.40 -0.85 11.74
CA ALA A 94 -1.43 -1.47 13.07
C ALA A 94 -0.32 -0.97 14.01
N LEU A 95 0.60 -0.12 13.55
CA LEU A 95 1.68 0.41 14.39
C LEU A 95 1.12 1.27 15.53
N PRO A 96 1.57 1.06 16.78
CA PRO A 96 1.16 1.89 17.90
C PRO A 96 1.65 3.34 17.73
N ASP A 97 1.01 4.29 18.40
CA ASP A 97 1.40 5.71 18.32
C ASP A 97 2.82 5.98 18.82
N SER A 98 3.37 5.10 19.66
CA SER A 98 4.75 5.17 20.14
C SER A 98 5.80 4.71 19.12
N ALA A 99 5.39 4.13 17.98
CA ALA A 99 6.30 3.67 16.96
C ALA A 99 6.76 4.79 16.03
N ASP A 100 7.97 4.69 15.51
CA ASP A 100 8.47 5.57 14.45
C ASP A 100 7.83 5.20 13.11
N ARG A 101 6.64 5.76 12.86
CA ARG A 101 5.86 5.52 11.63
C ARG A 101 6.58 6.04 10.39
N ALA A 102 7.33 7.15 10.51
CA ALA A 102 8.08 7.72 9.39
C ALA A 102 9.14 6.73 8.91
N LYS A 103 9.95 6.20 9.85
CA LYS A 103 10.93 5.16 9.55
C LYS A 103 10.28 3.89 8.99
N ALA A 104 9.16 3.44 9.57
CA ALA A 104 8.47 2.24 9.08
C ALA A 104 7.99 2.38 7.63
N ILE A 105 7.50 3.57 7.23
CA ILE A 105 7.09 3.85 5.85
C ILE A 105 8.29 3.85 4.91
N ILE A 106 9.43 4.42 5.32
CA ILE A 106 10.68 4.40 4.53
C ILE A 106 11.15 2.94 4.36
N ASP A 107 11.24 2.18 5.45
CA ASP A 107 11.67 0.78 5.45
C ASP A 107 10.75 -0.11 4.59
N ALA A 108 9.45 0.23 4.52
CA ALA A 108 8.48 -0.42 3.66
C ALA A 108 8.78 -0.13 2.19
N MET A 109 8.95 1.14 1.82
CA MET A 109 9.26 1.57 0.46
C MET A 109 10.57 0.98 -0.07
N GLU A 110 11.62 0.96 0.73
CA GLU A 110 12.93 0.41 0.34
C GLU A 110 12.92 -1.12 0.13
N SER A 111 11.88 -1.81 0.59
CA SER A 111 11.81 -3.28 0.55
C SER A 111 11.05 -3.87 -0.62
N ILE A 112 10.41 -3.00 -1.41
CA ILE A 112 9.67 -3.33 -2.61
C ILE A 112 10.66 -3.57 -3.75
#